data_AF-W1WCZ9-F1
#
_entry.id   AF-W1WCZ9-F1
#
_cell.length_a   1.000
_cell.length_b   1.000
_cell.length_c   1.000
_cell.angle_alpha   90.00
_cell.angle_beta   90.00
_cell.angle_gamma   90.00
#
_symmetry.space_group_name_H-M   'P 1'
#
loop_
_entity.id
_entity.type
_entity.pdbx_description
1 polymer ?
#
loop_
_entity_poly.entity_id
_entity_poly.type
_entity_poly.pdbx_seq_one_letter_code
_entity_poly.pdbx_strand_id
1 'polypeptide(L)'
;MKKMVKSLILTVVAVLSTTVVSSVEAISSDEAVQSALARVPGATVTNITEFNRDYDHGRLEYEGEIHYNGYEYDFEIDADTGTFTKWEVEQEVY
;
A
#
# COMPACT_ATOMS: atom_id res chain seq x y z
N MET A 1 33.76 -20.12 -52.89
CA MET A 1 34.53 -21.10 -52.09
C MET A 1 34.52 -20.62 -50.63
N LYS A 2 33.54 -21.01 -49.79
CA LYS A 2 33.69 -22.02 -48.71
C LYS A 2 35.11 -22.09 -48.16
N LYS A 3 35.36 -21.66 -46.90
CA LYS A 3 35.82 -22.42 -45.67
C LYS A 3 35.67 -21.48 -44.45
N MET A 4 34.69 -21.65 -43.56
CA MET A 4 34.80 -22.33 -42.26
C MET A 4 35.81 -21.73 -41.28
N VAL A 5 35.32 -20.99 -40.27
CA VAL A 5 35.78 -21.12 -38.87
C VAL A 5 34.53 -21.14 -37.99
N LYS A 6 34.28 -22.33 -37.44
CA LYS A 6 33.43 -22.53 -36.26
C LYS A 6 34.25 -22.04 -35.07
N SER A 7 33.85 -20.96 -34.43
CA SER A 7 34.33 -20.63 -33.08
C SER A 7 33.12 -20.53 -32.17
N LEU A 8 32.90 -21.63 -31.46
CA LEU A 8 32.03 -21.74 -30.31
C LEU A 8 32.69 -20.92 -29.19
N ILE A 9 32.25 -19.69 -28.99
CA ILE A 9 32.56 -18.97 -27.76
C ILE A 9 31.33 -19.15 -26.87
N LEU A 10 31.43 -20.13 -25.97
CA LEU A 10 30.51 -20.35 -24.88
C LEU A 10 30.69 -19.20 -23.89
N THR A 11 29.97 -18.10 -24.10
CA THR A 11 29.88 -17.06 -23.09
C THR A 11 28.91 -17.54 -22.03
N VAL A 12 29.42 -18.09 -20.93
CA VAL A 12 28.68 -18.17 -19.68
C VAL A 12 28.38 -16.72 -19.29
N VAL A 13 27.15 -16.27 -19.50
CA VAL A 13 26.65 -15.11 -18.76
C VAL A 13 26.41 -15.64 -17.37
N ALA A 14 27.32 -15.34 -16.45
CA ALA A 14 27.05 -15.50 -15.03
C ALA A 14 25.86 -14.58 -14.72
N VAL A 15 24.66 -15.16 -14.66
CA VAL A 15 23.47 -14.48 -14.16
C VAL A 15 23.72 -14.30 -12.66
N LEU A 16 24.40 -13.22 -12.30
CA LEU A 16 24.38 -12.69 -10.95
C LEU A 16 22.96 -12.20 -10.73
N SER A 17 22.08 -13.13 -10.30
CA SER A 17 20.78 -12.80 -9.78
C SER A 17 21.00 -12.03 -8.48
N THR A 18 21.20 -10.72 -8.57
CA THR A 18 21.09 -9.83 -7.42
C THR A 18 19.64 -9.90 -7.00
N THR A 19 19.36 -10.70 -5.96
CA THR A 19 18.08 -10.62 -5.27
C THR A 19 18.01 -9.24 -4.66
N VAL A 20 17.22 -8.36 -5.26
CA VAL A 20 16.75 -7.16 -4.55
C VAL A 20 15.92 -7.70 -3.40
N VAL A 21 16.50 -7.72 -2.21
CA VAL A 21 15.72 -7.87 -0.99
C VAL A 21 15.03 -6.53 -0.83
N SER A 22 13.83 -6.43 -1.39
CA SER A 22 12.93 -5.32 -1.08
C SER A 22 12.55 -5.48 0.39
N SER A 23 13.16 -4.69 1.26
CA SER A 23 12.54 -4.42 2.56
C SER A 23 11.20 -3.78 2.25
N VAL A 24 10.11 -4.47 2.56
CA VAL A 24 8.79 -3.83 2.63
C VAL A 24 8.92 -2.81 3.75
N GLU A 25 9.08 -1.55 3.37
CA GLU A 25 8.92 -0.45 4.30
C GLU A 25 7.43 -0.28 4.54
N ALA A 26 7.04 -0.10 5.80
CA ALA A 26 5.66 0.20 6.15
C ALA A 26 5.20 1.45 5.38
N ILE A 27 3.95 1.45 4.92
CA ILE A 27 3.36 2.57 4.22
C ILE A 27 3.33 3.80 5.14
N SER A 28 3.41 4.97 4.52
CA SER A 28 3.35 6.25 5.23
C SER A 28 1.92 6.59 5.66
N SER A 29 1.76 7.46 6.66
CA SER A 29 0.45 7.99 7.04
C SER A 29 -0.27 8.64 5.85
N ASP A 30 0.44 9.42 5.03
CA ASP A 30 -0.12 10.03 3.82
C ASP A 30 -0.62 8.99 2.81
N GLU A 31 0.08 7.86 2.66
CA GLU A 31 -0.33 6.77 1.77
C GLU A 31 -1.58 6.06 2.30
N ALA A 32 -1.68 5.86 3.62
CA ALA A 32 -2.87 5.32 4.27
C ALA A 32 -4.08 6.23 4.05
N VAL A 33 -3.91 7.54 4.30
CA VAL A 33 -4.94 8.56 4.08
C VAL A 33 -5.40 8.59 2.62
N GLN A 34 -4.48 8.59 1.66
CA GLN A 34 -4.82 8.57 0.24
C GLN A 34 -5.56 7.30 -0.16
N SER A 35 -5.17 6.15 0.41
CA SER A 35 -5.84 4.87 0.19
C SER A 35 -7.28 4.88 0.69
N ALA A 36 -7.52 5.46 1.87
CA ALA A 36 -8.86 5.62 2.44
C ALA A 36 -9.73 6.57 1.59
N LEU A 37 -9.21 7.75 1.24
CA LEU A 37 -9.91 8.72 0.41
C LEU A 37 -10.25 8.19 -0.99
N ALA A 38 -9.40 7.33 -1.56
CA ALA A 38 -9.68 6.69 -2.85
C ALA A 38 -10.93 5.80 -2.84
N ARG A 39 -11.36 5.31 -1.66
CA ARG A 39 -12.61 4.54 -1.50
C ARG A 39 -13.86 5.41 -1.33
N VAL A 40 -13.71 6.71 -1.10
CA VAL A 40 -14.82 7.66 -0.91
C VAL A 40 -14.74 8.77 -1.98
N PRO A 41 -15.22 8.52 -3.21
CA PRO A 41 -15.11 9.49 -4.29
C PRO A 41 -15.75 10.84 -3.93
N GLY A 42 -14.93 11.90 -4.01
CA GLY A 42 -15.35 13.27 -3.71
C GLY A 42 -15.01 13.76 -2.30
N ALA A 43 -14.71 12.85 -1.37
CA ALA A 43 -14.12 13.23 -0.09
C ALA A 43 -12.68 13.71 -0.28
N THR A 44 -12.23 14.57 0.63
CA THR A 44 -10.85 15.09 0.67
C THR A 44 -10.30 14.99 2.09
N VAL A 45 -9.03 15.34 2.28
CA VAL A 45 -8.40 15.36 3.61
C VAL A 45 -9.15 16.20 4.65
N THR A 46 -9.97 17.18 4.24
CA THR A 46 -10.77 17.99 5.17
C THR A 46 -11.98 17.24 5.73
N ASN A 47 -12.32 16.09 5.13
CA ASN A 47 -13.40 15.21 5.58
C ASN A 47 -12.92 14.16 6.57
N ILE A 48 -11.61 14.07 6.82
CA ILE A 48 -11.06 13.19 7.85
C ILE A 48 -11.24 13.88 9.19
N THR A 49 -12.06 13.28 10.06
CA THR A 49 -12.39 13.81 11.38
C THR A 49 -11.42 13.27 12.43
N GLU A 50 -11.05 12.00 12.31
CA GLU A 50 -10.11 11.33 13.20
C GLU A 50 -9.04 10.56 12.42
N PHE A 51 -7.81 10.56 12.94
CA PHE A 51 -6.72 9.77 12.39
C PHE A 51 -5.69 9.45 13.48
N ASN A 52 -5.49 8.17 13.75
CA ASN A 52 -4.62 7.65 14.80
C ASN A 52 -3.67 6.58 14.27
N ARG A 53 -2.65 6.31 15.09
CA ARG A 53 -1.62 5.29 14.85
C ARG A 53 -1.54 4.41 16.09
N ASP A 54 -2.00 3.17 16.00
CA ASP A 54 -1.96 2.24 17.12
C ASP A 54 -1.04 1.05 16.83
N TYR A 55 -0.49 0.45 17.89
CA TYR A 55 0.33 -0.75 17.81
C TYR A 55 -0.41 -1.93 18.46
N ASP A 56 -1.13 -2.70 17.66
CA ASP A 56 -1.79 -3.92 18.10
C ASP A 56 -0.89 -5.14 17.85
N HIS A 57 -0.60 -5.92 18.89
CA HIS A 57 0.28 -7.10 18.82
C HIS A 57 1.65 -6.88 18.14
N GLY A 58 2.19 -5.66 18.20
CA GLY A 58 3.47 -5.29 17.59
C GLY A 58 3.41 -4.93 16.11
N ARG A 59 2.20 -4.80 15.55
CA ARG A 59 1.91 -4.32 14.19
C ARG A 59 1.40 -2.89 14.29
N LEU A 60 1.92 -1.99 13.46
CA LEU A 60 1.38 -0.63 13.36
C LEU A 60 0.12 -0.66 12.49
N GLU A 61 -0.96 -0.07 12.98
CA GLU A 61 -2.20 0.13 12.25
C GLU A 61 -2.52 1.63 12.17
N TYR A 62 -3.01 2.04 11.00
CA TYR A 62 -3.56 3.36 10.76
C TYR A 62 -5.06 3.29 10.85
N GLU A 63 -5.64 3.99 11.82
CA GLU A 63 -7.08 4.08 12.04
C GLU A 63 -7.54 5.49 11.72
N GLY A 64 -8.75 5.62 11.15
CA GLY A 64 -9.36 6.93 11.00
C GLY A 64 -10.81 6.86 10.55
N GLU A 65 -11.40 8.05 10.52
CA GLU A 65 -12.80 8.28 10.20
C GLU A 65 -12.91 9.33 9.10
N ILE A 66 -13.76 9.07 8.10
CA ILE A 66 -14.13 10.05 7.08
C ILE A 66 -15.61 10.39 7.27
N HIS A 67 -15.95 11.67 7.36
CA HIS A 67 -17.34 12.14 7.36
C HIS A 67 -17.65 12.81 6.03
N TYR A 68 -18.52 12.18 5.24
CA TYR A 68 -18.84 12.67 3.91
C TYR A 68 -20.24 12.26 3.44
N ASN A 69 -21.01 13.25 2.97
CA ASN A 69 -22.37 13.08 2.44
C ASN A 69 -23.36 12.39 3.40
N GLY A 70 -23.24 12.64 4.71
CA GLY A 70 -24.13 12.06 5.73
C GLY A 70 -23.79 10.61 6.09
N TYR A 71 -22.55 10.21 5.84
CA TYR A 71 -22.01 8.92 6.25
C TYR A 71 -20.68 9.11 6.96
N GLU A 72 -20.47 8.26 7.96
CA GLU A 72 -19.21 8.00 8.63
C GLU A 72 -18.59 6.75 7.98
N TYR A 73 -17.30 6.82 7.66
CA TYR A 73 -16.52 5.72 7.10
C TYR A 73 -15.33 5.44 8.02
N ASP A 74 -15.44 4.40 8.84
CA ASP A 74 -14.37 3.91 9.70
C ASP A 74 -13.44 2.99 8.93
N PHE A 75 -12.14 3.24 9.02
CA PHE A 75 -11.14 2.41 8.37
C PHE A 75 -9.96 2.10 9.29
N GLU A 76 -9.44 0.89 9.16
CA GLU A 76 -8.16 0.48 9.71
C GLU A 76 -7.31 -0.10 8.58
N ILE A 77 -6.04 0.29 8.54
CA ILE A 77 -5.07 -0.13 7.52
C ILE A 77 -3.80 -0.66 8.20
N ASP A 78 -3.44 -1.89 7.91
CA ASP A 78 -2.17 -2.49 8.32
C ASP A 78 -1.00 -1.73 7.67
N ALA A 79 -0.12 -1.15 8.48
CA ALA A 79 0.95 -0.30 7.97
C ALA A 79 2.02 -1.09 7.20
N ASP A 80 2.28 -2.34 7.55
CA ASP A 80 3.28 -3.16 6.85
C ASP A 80 2.87 -3.52 5.42
N THR A 81 1.58 -3.71 5.17
CA THR A 81 1.07 -4.20 3.88
C THR A 81 0.22 -3.20 3.12
N GLY A 82 -0.27 -2.16 3.79
CA GLY A 82 -1.28 -1.22 3.25
C GLY A 82 -2.66 -1.84 3.04
N THR A 83 -2.93 -3.00 3.64
CA THR A 83 -4.21 -3.70 3.52
C THR A 83 -5.23 -3.13 4.50
N PHE A 84 -6.46 -2.90 4.04
CA PHE A 84 -7.56 -2.56 4.95
C PHE A 84 -7.92 -3.76 5.82
N THR A 85 -7.72 -3.62 7.13
CA THR A 85 -8.13 -4.61 8.15
C THR A 85 -9.58 -4.37 8.58
N LYS A 86 -10.06 -3.13 8.49
CA LYS A 86 -11.46 -2.73 8.72
C LYS A 86 -11.96 -1.74 7.68
N TRP A 87 -13.24 -1.85 7.36
CA TRP A 87 -13.98 -0.88 6.56
C TRP A 87 -15.46 -0.96 6.94
N GLU A 88 -15.93 0.02 7.69
CA GLU A 88 -17.33 0.15 8.10
C GLU A 88 -17.93 1.44 7.54
N VAL A 89 -19.24 1.44 7.32
CA VAL A 89 -19.96 2.59 6.77
C VAL A 89 -21.25 2.73 7.55
N GLU A 90 -21.38 3.84 8.26
CA GLU A 90 -22.54 4.15 9.07
C GLU A 90 -23.21 5.41 8.55
N GLN A 91 -24.55 5.40 8.46
CA GLN A 91 -25.28 6.61 8.07
C GLN A 91 -25.46 7.49 9.29
N GLU A 92 -24.95 8.73 9.23
CA GLU A 92 -25.20 9.73 10.27
C GLU A 92 -26.68 10.14 10.21
N VAL A 93 -27.47 9.68 11.18
CA VAL A 93 -28.87 10.08 11.34
C VAL A 93 -28.93 11.31 12.24
N TYR A 94 -29.13 12.47 11.64
CA TYR A 94 -29.37 13.74 12.33
C TYR A 94 -30.78 13.84 12.92
#